data_AF-G5CC16-F1
#
_entry.id   AF-G5CC16-F1
#
_cell.length_a   1.000
_cell.length_b   1.000
_cell.length_c   1.000
_cell.angle_alpha   90.00
_cell.angle_beta   90.00
_cell.angle_gamma   90.00
#
_symmetry.space_group_name_H-M   'P 1'
#
loop_
_entity.id
_entity.type
_entity.pdbx_description
1 polymer ?
#
loop_
_entity_poly.entity_id
_entity_poly.type
_entity_poly.pdbx_seq_one_letter_code
_entity_poly.pdbx_strand_id
1 'polypeptide(L)'
;SAGMQADLHTFFIRKTYGMSVLVAAVAGNSYGIHAAETLPLHFVDKQFEVLADDFKVRASKTGMLSDASLIEAVVKAYKQFDFGPLVVD
;
A
#
# COMPACT_ATOMS: atom_id res chain seq x y z
N SER A 1 0.01 -15.29 3.43
CA SER A 1 -1.29 -15.39 2.72
C SER A 1 -2.01 -14.05 2.64
N ALA A 2 -1.56 -12.98 3.31
CA ALA A 2 -2.22 -11.68 3.31
C ALA A 2 -1.20 -10.53 3.18
N GLY A 3 -1.69 -9.29 3.19
CA GLY A 3 -0.89 -8.08 3.14
C GLY A 3 -0.11 -7.92 1.84
N MET A 4 0.86 -7.01 1.83
CA MET A 4 1.66 -6.72 0.64
C MET A 4 2.39 -7.95 0.11
N GLN A 5 2.73 -8.92 0.96
CA GLN A 5 3.38 -10.16 0.55
C GLN A 5 2.48 -10.96 -0.40
N ALA A 6 1.17 -11.04 -0.11
CA ALA A 6 0.21 -11.72 -0.99
C ALA A 6 -0.07 -10.91 -2.26
N ASP A 7 -0.16 -9.58 -2.14
CA ASP A 7 -0.36 -8.69 -3.28
C ASP A 7 0.80 -8.78 -4.27
N LEU A 8 2.04 -8.62 -3.79
CA LEU A 8 3.25 -8.67 -4.62
C LEU A 8 3.47 -10.06 -5.23
N HIS A 9 3.17 -11.13 -4.49
CA HIS A 9 3.22 -12.49 -5.05
C HIS A 9 2.18 -12.69 -6.16
N THR A 10 0.98 -12.14 -5.99
CA THR A 10 -0.07 -12.17 -7.02
C THR A 10 0.38 -11.40 -8.26
N PHE A 11 0.91 -10.19 -8.10
CA PHE A 11 1.44 -9.39 -9.20
C PHE A 11 2.55 -10.15 -9.94
N PHE A 12 3.50 -10.73 -9.21
CA PHE A 12 4.60 -11.50 -9.78
C PHE A 12 4.11 -12.70 -10.59
N ILE A 13 3.20 -13.52 -10.06
CA ILE A 13 2.61 -14.67 -10.77
C ILE A 13 1.87 -14.21 -12.04
N ARG A 14 1.24 -13.03 -11.99
CA ARG A 14 0.56 -12.41 -13.15
C ARG A 14 1.51 -11.64 -14.06
N LYS A 15 2.84 -11.85 -13.94
CA LYS A 15 3.89 -11.21 -14.73
C LYS A 15 3.81 -9.68 -14.70
N THR A 16 3.42 -9.14 -13.55
CA THR A 16 3.32 -7.72 -13.28
C THR A 16 4.37 -7.35 -12.23
N TYR A 17 5.17 -6.33 -12.52
CA TYR A 17 6.10 -5.80 -11.53
C TYR A 17 5.30 -5.08 -10.43
N GLY A 18 5.56 -5.46 -9.18
CA GLY A 18 4.83 -4.97 -8.02
C GLY A 18 5.69 -4.05 -7.15
N MET A 19 5.04 -3.04 -6.59
CA MET A 19 5.61 -2.12 -5.60
C MET A 19 4.59 -1.96 -4.47
N SER A 20 5.00 -1.41 -3.34
CA SER A 20 4.11 -1.24 -2.19
C SER A 20 4.35 0.08 -1.48
N VAL A 21 3.25 0.72 -1.05
CA VAL A 21 3.27 1.70 0.03
C VAL A 21 2.91 0.96 1.31
N LEU A 22 3.84 0.86 2.25
CA LEU A 22 3.60 0.25 3.54
C LEU A 22 2.95 1.27 4.47
N VAL A 23 1.78 0.95 5.02
CA VAL A 23 1.06 1.81 5.97
C VAL A 23 1.17 1.32 7.42
N ALA A 24 1.35 0.01 7.60
CA ALA A 24 1.59 -0.60 8.90
C ALA A 24 2.40 -1.88 8.75
N ALA A 25 3.29 -2.14 9.71
CA ALA A 25 3.96 -3.41 9.87
C ALA A 25 3.15 -4.28 10.84
N VAL A 26 2.96 -5.56 10.49
CA VAL A 26 2.17 -6.50 11.28
C VAL A 26 3.03 -7.70 11.65
N ALA A 27 3.18 -7.95 12.95
CA ALA A 27 3.70 -9.20 13.47
C ALA A 27 2.55 -10.20 13.60
N GLY A 28 2.28 -10.94 12.54
CA GLY A 28 1.19 -11.92 12.47
C GLY A 28 1.60 -13.20 11.76
N ASN A 29 0.83 -14.25 11.99
CA ASN A 29 0.97 -15.55 11.35
C ASN A 29 -0.42 -16.19 11.15
N SER A 30 -0.46 -17.47 10.75
CA SER A 30 -1.73 -18.18 10.49
C SER A 30 -2.62 -18.35 11.72
N TYR A 31 -2.11 -18.15 12.94
CA TYR A 31 -2.84 -18.25 14.20
C TYR A 31 -3.31 -16.91 14.75
N GLY A 32 -2.90 -15.78 14.15
CA GLY A 32 -3.38 -14.46 14.53
C GLY A 32 -2.33 -13.35 14.37
N ILE A 33 -2.74 -12.15 14.79
CA ILE A 33 -1.90 -10.95 14.86
C ILE A 33 -1.48 -10.76 16.32
N HIS A 34 -0.19 -10.55 16.54
CA HIS A 34 0.39 -10.41 17.87
C HIS A 34 0.91 -8.99 18.17
N ALA A 35 1.23 -8.22 17.12
CA ALA A 35 1.51 -6.78 17.21
C ALA A 35 1.29 -6.11 15.86
N ALA A 36 1.05 -4.81 15.87
CA ALA A 36 1.01 -3.98 14.68
C ALA A 36 1.54 -2.58 15.01
N GLU A 37 2.28 -2.00 14.06
CA GLU A 37 2.84 -0.66 14.17
C GLU A 37 2.53 0.12 12.90
N THR A 38 1.85 1.27 13.04
CA THR A 38 1.57 2.16 11.93
C THR A 38 2.80 2.98 11.57
N LEU A 39 3.06 3.16 10.28
CA LEU A 39 4.14 4.04 9.86
C LEU A 39 3.75 5.51 10.01
N PRO A 40 4.70 6.41 10.33
CA PRO A 40 4.42 7.84 10.42
C PRO A 40 3.84 8.40 9.11
N LEU A 41 2.83 9.27 9.19
CA LEU A 41 2.16 9.84 8.02
C LEU A 41 3.13 10.50 7.03
N HIS A 42 4.12 11.25 7.51
CA HIS A 42 5.12 11.89 6.66
C HIS A 42 5.94 10.87 5.84
N PHE A 43 6.15 9.67 6.38
CA PHE A 43 6.87 8.60 5.69
C PHE A 43 5.97 7.90 4.66
N VAL A 44 4.68 7.74 4.96
CA VAL A 44 3.67 7.25 3.99
C VAL A 44 3.53 8.22 2.82
N ASP A 45 3.40 9.52 3.09
CA ASP A 45 3.37 10.57 2.06
C ASP A 45 4.64 10.51 1.18
N LYS A 46 5.82 10.34 1.79
CA LYS A 46 7.07 10.26 1.03
C LYS A 46 7.14 9.03 0.14
N GLN A 47 6.59 7.88 0.56
CA GLN A 47 6.50 6.68 -0.29
C GLN A 47 5.68 6.94 -1.55
N PHE A 48 4.54 7.64 -1.44
CA PHE A 48 3.74 8.01 -2.61
C PHE A 48 4.51 8.93 -3.57
N GLU A 49 5.16 9.97 -3.03
CA GLU A 49 5.96 10.92 -3.82
C GLU A 49 7.04 10.21 -4.63
N VAL A 50 7.90 9.40 -3.99
CA VAL A 50 9.02 8.76 -4.69
C VAL A 50 8.58 7.72 -5.71
N LEU A 51 7.45 7.04 -5.50
CA LEU A 51 6.90 6.10 -6.46
C LEU A 51 6.28 6.81 -7.66
N ALA A 52 5.61 7.95 -7.44
CA ALA A 52 5.06 8.77 -8.51
C ALA A 52 6.15 9.42 -9.37
N ASP A 53 7.29 9.79 -8.77
CA ASP A 53 8.42 10.40 -9.45
C ASP A 53 9.16 9.43 -10.39
N ASP A 54 9.18 8.13 -10.09
CA ASP A 54 9.94 7.11 -10.84
C ASP A 54 9.05 6.27 -11.77
N PHE A 55 7.83 5.93 -11.35
CA PHE A 55 7.01 4.93 -12.03
C PHE A 55 5.72 5.46 -12.63
N LYS A 56 5.44 5.03 -13.86
CA LYS A 56 4.10 5.11 -14.45
C LYS A 56 3.25 3.91 -13.99
N VAL A 57 2.61 4.03 -12.83
CA VAL A 57 1.74 2.99 -12.27
C VAL A 57 0.47 2.85 -13.11
N ARG A 58 0.14 1.61 -13.52
CA ARG A 58 -1.00 1.36 -14.42
C ARG A 58 -2.27 0.88 -13.72
N ALA A 59 -2.16 0.41 -12.49
CA ALA A 59 -3.24 -0.07 -11.65
C ALA A 59 -2.71 -0.20 -10.23
N SER A 60 -3.61 -0.06 -9.27
CA SER A 60 -3.26 -0.06 -7.86
C SER A 60 -4.38 -0.68 -7.02
N LYS A 61 -4.04 -1.08 -5.79
CA LYS A 61 -5.02 -1.53 -4.80
C LYS A 61 -4.66 -1.07 -3.40
N THR A 62 -5.66 -0.83 -2.57
CA THR A 62 -5.48 -0.68 -1.13
C THR A 62 -5.70 -2.02 -0.42
N GLY A 63 -5.10 -2.18 0.75
CA GLY A 63 -5.49 -3.19 1.71
C GLY A 63 -5.87 -2.48 3.01
N MET A 64 -5.50 -3.06 4.15
CA MET A 64 -5.71 -2.45 5.46
C MET A 64 -5.15 -1.02 5.53
N LEU A 65 -6.01 -0.04 5.82
CA LEU A 65 -5.67 1.35 6.14
C LEU A 65 -6.10 1.62 7.58
N SER A 66 -5.15 1.45 8.51
CA SER A 66 -5.35 1.36 9.98
C SER A 66 -6.39 2.33 10.58
N ASP A 67 -6.40 3.58 10.15
CA ASP A 67 -7.22 4.64 10.72
C ASP A 67 -7.56 5.74 9.69
N ALA A 68 -8.40 6.69 10.11
CA ALA A 68 -8.87 7.79 9.29
C ALA A 68 -7.73 8.68 8.75
N SER A 69 -6.66 8.90 9.52
CA SER A 69 -5.55 9.77 9.09
C SER A 69 -4.78 9.13 7.93
N LEU A 70 -4.57 7.82 7.98
CA LEU A 70 -3.97 7.08 6.88
C LEU A 70 -4.88 7.04 5.64
N ILE A 71 -6.20 6.88 5.83
CA ILE A 71 -7.16 6.95 4.72
C ILE A 71 -7.09 8.33 4.05
N GLU A 72 -7.08 9.41 4.82
CA GLU A 72 -6.95 10.78 4.31
C GLU A 72 -5.63 10.99 3.56
N ALA A 73 -4.51 10.46 4.06
CA ALA A 73 -3.22 10.51 3.38
C ALA A 73 -3.26 9.79 2.02
N VAL A 74 -3.86 8.59 1.96
CA VAL A 74 -4.05 7.86 0.69
C VAL A 74 -4.95 8.67 -0.26
N VAL A 75 -6.09 9.17 0.20
CA VAL A 75 -7.01 9.97 -0.63
C VAL A 75 -6.31 11.23 -1.16
N LYS A 76 -5.52 11.92 -0.34
CA LYS A 76 -4.71 13.07 -0.74
C LYS A 76 -3.73 12.68 -1.85
N ALA A 77 -3.00 11.57 -1.68
CA ALA A 77 -2.05 11.09 -2.69
C ALA A 77 -2.73 10.77 -4.03
N TYR A 78 -3.88 10.08 -4.04
CA TYR A 78 -4.61 9.76 -5.28
C TYR A 78 -5.29 10.97 -5.94
N LYS A 79 -5.50 12.07 -5.20
CA LYS A 79 -5.91 13.35 -5.80
C LYS A 79 -4.74 14.10 -6.44
N GLN A 80 -3.51 13.84 -5.99
CA GLN A 80 -2.31 14.53 -6.43
C GLN A 80 -1.58 13.81 -7.57
N PHE A 81 -1.56 12.48 -7.55
CA PHE A 81 -0.81 11.64 -8.47
C PHE A 81 -1.71 10.62 -9.16
N ASP A 82 -1.36 10.24 -10.40
CA ASP A 82 -2.06 9.20 -11.15
C ASP A 82 -1.43 7.82 -10.89
N PHE A 83 -2.12 7.01 -10.08
CA PHE A 83 -1.76 5.60 -9.83
C PHE A 83 -2.65 4.61 -10.60
N GLY A 84 -3.31 5.08 -11.66
CA GLY A 84 -4.23 4.30 -12.47
C GLY A 84 -5.51 3.90 -11.73
N PRO A 85 -6.28 2.94 -12.26
CA PRO A 85 -7.47 2.42 -11.62
C PRO A 85 -7.15 1.82 -10.25
N LEU A 86 -7.93 2.22 -9.25
CA LEU A 86 -7.81 1.77 -7.87
C LEU A 86 -8.86 0.72 -7.54
N VAL A 87 -8.42 -0.41 -6.97
CA VAL A 87 -9.29 -1.39 -6.30
C VAL A 87 -9.20 -1.17 -4.79
N VAL A 88 -10.35 -0.97 -4.16
CA VAL A 88 -10.46 -0.90 -2.68
C VAL A 88 -10.99 -2.24 -2.20
N ASP A 89 -10.15 -2.99 -1.50
CA ASP A 89 -10.47 -4.25 -0.81
C ASP A 89 -10.89 -3.97 0.64
#